data_AF-B8FPT9-F1
#
_entry.id   AF-B8FPT9-F1
#
_cell.length_a   1.000
_cell.length_b   1.000
_cell.length_c   1.000
_cell.angle_alpha   90.00
_cell.angle_beta   90.00
_cell.angle_gamma   90.00
#
_symmetry.space_group_name_H-M   'P 1'
#
loop_
_entity.id
_entity.type
_entity.pdbx_description
1 polymer ?
#
loop_
_entity_poly.entity_id
_entity_poly.type
_entity_poly.pdbx_seq_one_letter_code
_entity_poly.pdbx_strand_id
1 'polypeptide(L)' 'MRDGGGMGIWIINEKGQWQYGGGKKDWARAAEIAGGCPCFAPDHEDEQTAEEEISCYNCRFRRWTESSFTCMKR' A
#
# COMPACT_ATOMS: atom_id res chain seq x y z
N MET A 1 -22.02 -5.45 -13.27
CA MET A 1 -22.14 -4.88 -11.91
C MET A 1 -21.07 -3.82 -11.76
N ARG A 2 -21.35 -2.72 -11.04
CA ARG A 2 -20.50 -1.53 -10.95
C ARG A 2 -19.38 -1.75 -9.92
N ASP A 3 -18.13 -1.77 -10.35
CA ASP A 3 -16.95 -1.76 -9.47
C ASP A 3 -16.75 -0.36 -8.86
N GLY A 4 -17.60 -0.04 -7.89
CA GLY A 4 -17.51 1.17 -7.07
C GLY A 4 -16.88 0.86 -5.72
N GLY A 5 -15.60 1.19 -5.54
CA GLY A 5 -14.95 1.21 -4.23
C GLY A 5 -13.45 0.90 -4.28
N GLY A 6 -12.59 1.89 -4.48
CA GLY A 6 -11.14 1.70 -4.30
C GLY A 6 -10.20 2.68 -5.00
N MET A 7 -10.67 3.43 -6.01
CA MET A 7 -9.78 4.22 -6.87
C MET A 7 -9.41 5.63 -6.33
N GLY A 8 -9.88 6.02 -5.14
CA GLY A 8 -9.62 7.36 -4.61
C GLY A 8 -8.28 7.53 -3.88
N ILE A 9 -7.67 6.44 -3.43
CA ILE A 9 -6.49 6.47 -2.56
C ILE A 9 -5.19 6.14 -3.29
N TRP A 10 -5.27 5.54 -4.48
CA TRP A 10 -4.11 5.28 -5.32
C TRP A 10 -4.02 6.35 -6.41
N ILE A 11 -2.88 7.02 -6.50
CA ILE A 11 -2.62 8.06 -7.50
C ILE A 11 -1.51 7.60 -8.45
N ILE A 12 -1.50 8.15 -9.66
CA ILE A 12 -0.38 7.96 -10.59
C ILE A 12 0.63 9.08 -10.32
N ASN A 13 1.84 8.72 -9.90
CA ASN A 13 2.90 9.71 -9.70
C ASN A 13 3.51 10.16 -11.04
N GLU A 14 4.44 11.13 -11.00
CA GLU A 14 5.12 11.67 -12.19
C GLU A 14 5.86 10.61 -13.03
N LYS A 15 6.18 9.45 -12.44
CA LYS A 15 6.83 8.30 -13.09
C LYS A 15 5.82 7.29 -13.65
N GLY A 16 4.52 7.58 -13.62
CA GLY A 16 3.48 6.67 -14.09
C GLY A 16 3.21 5.50 -13.14
N GLN A 17 3.66 5.55 -11.89
CA GLN A 17 3.54 4.45 -10.93
C GLN A 17 2.35 4.65 -10.00
N TRP A 18 1.72 3.55 -9.59
CA TRP A 18 0.67 3.55 -8.57
C TRP A 18 1.28 3.85 -7.21
N GLN A 19 1.09 5.08 -6.75
CA GLN A 19 1.54 5.57 -5.46
C GLN A 19 0.38 5.66 -4.48
N TYR A 20 0.63 5.28 -3.24
CA TYR A 20 -0.34 5.42 -2.18
C TYR A 20 -0.51 6.91 -1.82
N GLY A 21 -1.75 7.38 -1.85
CA GLY A 21 -2.13 8.78 -1.62
C GLY A 21 -2.29 9.16 -0.14
N GLY A 22 -2.40 8.17 0.76
CA GLY A 22 -2.53 8.41 2.20
C GLY A 22 -1.23 8.84 2.90
N GLY A 23 -0.08 8.79 2.21
CA GLY A 23 1.21 9.18 2.78
C GLY A 23 1.89 8.05 3.55
N LYS A 24 2.81 8.39 4.46
CA LYS A 24 3.58 7.42 5.29
C LYS A 24 2.96 7.11 6.65
N LYS A 25 1.94 7.86 7.07
CA LYS A 25 1.39 7.81 8.43
C LYS A 25 -0.08 7.39 8.48
N ASP A 26 -0.62 6.96 7.34
CA ASP A 26 -2.00 6.51 7.22
C ASP A 26 -2.07 5.00 7.46
N TRP A 27 -1.80 4.61 8.70
CA TRP A 27 -1.66 3.23 9.19
C TRP A 27 -2.96 2.44 9.04
N ALA A 28 -4.04 2.98 9.59
CA ALA A 28 -5.34 2.33 9.61
C ALA A 28 -5.85 2.01 8.19
N ARG A 29 -5.75 2.97 7.27
CA ARG A 29 -6.22 2.78 5.90
C ARG A 29 -5.33 1.84 5.09
N ALA A 30 -4.01 1.89 5.30
CA ALA A 30 -3.09 0.94 4.68
C ALA A 30 -3.33 -0.49 5.17
N ALA A 31 -3.72 -0.68 6.44
CA ALA A 31 -4.14 -1.97 6.98
C ALA A 31 -5.45 -2.47 6.36
N GLU A 32 -6.47 -1.60 6.24
CA GLU A 32 -7.75 -1.93 5.59
C GLU A 32 -7.55 -2.39 4.13
N ILE A 33 -6.70 -1.68 3.37
CA ILE A 33 -6.41 -2.03 1.98
C ILE A 33 -5.66 -3.36 1.88
N ALA A 34 -4.66 -3.58 2.74
CA ALA A 34 -3.92 -4.83 2.74
C ALA A 34 -4.80 -6.02 3.14
N GLY A 35 -5.72 -5.85 4.09
CA GLY A 35 -6.66 -6.88 4.49
C GLY A 35 -7.59 -7.36 3.37
N GLY A 36 -7.88 -6.50 2.38
CA GLY A 36 -8.62 -6.85 1.18
C GLY A 36 -7.76 -7.22 -0.04
N CYS A 37 -6.43 -7.20 0.07
CA CYS A 37 -5.54 -7.34 -1.07
C CYS A 37 -5.21 -8.82 -1.34
N PRO A 38 -5.67 -9.41 -2.47
CA PRO A 38 -5.39 -10.80 -2.79
C PRO A 38 -3.91 -11.06 -3.13
N CYS A 39 -3.14 -10.01 -3.35
CA CYS A 39 -1.72 -10.10 -3.66
C CYS A 39 -0.82 -9.63 -2.51
N PHE A 40 -1.38 -9.39 -1.32
CA PHE A 40 -0.56 -9.08 -0.16
C PHE A 40 0.45 -10.20 0.08
N ALA A 41 1.70 -9.79 0.26
CA ALA A 41 2.80 -10.66 0.65
C ALA A 41 3.57 -9.94 1.76
N PRO A 42 3.61 -10.48 2.99
CA PRO A 42 4.31 -9.84 4.08
C PRO A 42 5.80 -9.71 3.75
N ASP A 43 6.40 -8.63 4.25
CA ASP A 43 7.84 -8.48 4.22
C ASP A 43 8.51 -9.39 5.27
N HIS A 44 9.83 -9.51 5.19
CA HIS A 44 10.60 -10.14 6.25
C HIS A 44 10.37 -9.39 7.57
N GLU A 45 10.29 -10.13 8.69
CA GLU A 45 9.91 -9.56 10.01
C GLU A 45 10.80 -8.38 10.43
N ASP A 46 12.09 -8.43 10.09
CA ASP A 46 13.07 -7.37 10.33
C ASP A 46 12.94 -6.15 9.40
N GLU A 47 12.18 -6.27 8.31
CA GLU A 47 11.88 -5.19 7.35
C GLU A 47 10.48 -4.56 7.55
N GLN A 48 9.68 -5.10 8.47
CA GLN A 48 8.36 -4.56 8.80
C GLN A 48 8.48 -3.22 9.53
N THR A 49 7.56 -2.31 9.21
CA THR A 49 7.59 -0.91 9.66
C THR A 49 6.33 -0.46 10.38
N ALA A 50 5.23 -1.17 10.18
CA ALA A 50 3.97 -0.94 10.89
C ALA A 50 3.77 -2.00 11.97
N GLU A 51 3.11 -1.64 13.08
CA GLU A 51 2.77 -2.59 14.14
C GLU A 51 1.70 -3.58 13.68
N GLU A 52 0.85 -3.18 12.73
CA GLU A 52 -0.16 -4.05 12.14
C GLU A 52 0.48 -5.13 11.26
N GLU A 53 0.22 -6.40 11.60
CA GLU A 53 0.74 -7.58 10.86
C GLU A 53 0.33 -7.58 9.38
N ILE A 54 -0.87 -7.05 9.07
CA ILE A 54 -1.39 -6.93 7.70
C ILE A 54 -1.56 -5.45 7.36
N SER A 55 -0.58 -4.88 6.66
CA SER A 55 -0.57 -3.48 6.21
C SER A 55 0.22 -3.31 4.91
N CYS A 56 -0.19 -2.39 4.02
CA CYS A 56 0.59 -2.13 2.80
C CYS A 56 2.02 -1.67 3.10
N TYR A 57 2.26 -1.07 4.27
CA TYR A 57 3.60 -0.74 4.77
C TYR A 57 4.45 -1.97 5.12
N ASN A 58 3.83 -3.11 5.36
CA ASN A 58 4.49 -4.38 5.64
C ASN A 58 4.42 -5.33 4.44
N CYS A 59 4.13 -4.81 3.23
CA CYS A 59 4.09 -5.61 2.02
C CYS A 59 5.43 -5.57 1.26
N ARG A 60 5.92 -6.74 0.83
CA ARG A 60 7.13 -6.90 0.00
C ARG A 60 7.07 -6.17 -1.35
N PHE A 61 5.86 -5.92 -1.85
CA PHE A 61 5.64 -5.21 -3.11
C PHE A 61 5.69 -3.69 -2.97
N ARG A 62 5.79 -3.13 -1.75
CA ARG A 62 5.92 -1.68 -1.58
C ARG A 62 7.31 -1.20 -2.03
N ARG A 63 7.39 0.01 -2.59
CA ARG A 63 8.65 0.74 -2.76
C ARG A 63 8.51 2.12 -2.19
N TRP A 64 9.28 2.41 -1.14
CA TRP A 64 9.20 3.70 -0.47
C TRP A 64 9.55 4.85 -1.41
N THR A 65 8.77 5.92 -1.32
CA THR A 65 9.07 7.22 -1.90
C THR A 65 9.39 8.20 -0.78
N GLU A 66 9.69 9.44 -1.13
CA GLU A 66 9.94 10.49 -0.13
C GLU A 66 8.70 10.74 0.73
N SER A 67 7.50 10.74 0.14
CA SER A 67 6.24 11.10 0.80
C SER A 67 5.31 9.93 1.12
N SER A 68 5.49 8.77 0.48
CA SER A 68 4.67 7.56 0.69
C SER A 68 5.40 6.31 0.17
N PHE A 69 4.72 5.46 -0.60
CA PHE A 69 5.25 4.28 -1.28
C PHE A 69 4.45 3.98 -2.56
N THR A 70 5.05 3.23 -3.48
CA THR A 70 4.38 2.69 -4.66
C THR A 70 4.09 1.20 -4.49
N CYS A 71 3.00 0.73 -5.10
CA CYS A 71 2.69 -0.69 -5.20
C CYS A 71 3.29 -1.26 -6.50
N MET A 72 4.12 -2.30 -6.37
CA MET A 72 4.74 -2.97 -7.53
C MET A 72 3.94 -4.18 -8.02
N LYS A 73 2.81 -4.48 -7.39
CA LYS A 73 1.97 -5.60 -7.76
C LYS A 73 0.95 -5.17 -8.80
N ARG A 74 0.87 -5.95 -9.89
CA ARG A 74 -0.06 -5.79 -11.00
C ARG A 74 -1.17 -6.81 -10.89
#